data_AF-A0A445AFW0-F1
#
_entry.id   AF-A0A445AFW0-F1
#
_cell.length_a   1.000
_cell.length_b   1.000
_cell.length_c   1.000
_cell.angle_alpha   90.00
_cell.angle_beta   90.00
_cell.angle_gamma   90.00
#
_symmetry.space_group_name_H-M   'P 1'
#
loop_
_entity.id
_entity.type
_entity.pdbx_description
1 polymer ?
#
loop_
_entity_poly.entity_id
_entity_poly.type
_entity_poly.pdbx_seq_one_letter_code
_entity_poly.pdbx_strand_id
1 'polypeptide(L)'
;MATDKSVMAVIRAARPSFLNDHDKAAFVVHATFLSSGYLLPATGSQAVSDDALSPPSTEEVSVENGNQLDQEYAFVYVNPEKVSNKVLVKCLVINEKLLIDALERRVF
;
A
#
# COMPACT_ATOMS: atom_id res chain seq x y z
N MET A 1 -22.53 7.05 0.48
CA MET A 1 -21.54 7.10 -0.62
C MET A 1 -20.65 8.32 -0.42
N ALA A 2 -19.33 8.15 -0.56
CA ALA A 2 -18.43 9.30 -0.64
C ALA A 2 -18.63 10.02 -1.99
N THR A 3 -18.49 11.34 -1.99
CA THR A 3 -18.47 12.18 -3.19
C THR A 3 -17.04 12.61 -3.51
N ASP A 4 -16.75 12.99 -4.75
CA ASP A 4 -15.43 13.52 -5.13
C ASP A 4 -15.01 14.69 -4.22
N LYS A 5 -15.96 15.55 -3.85
CA LYS A 5 -15.71 16.68 -2.93
C LYS A 5 -15.30 16.22 -1.53
N SER A 6 -15.96 15.20 -0.98
CA SER A 6 -15.59 14.66 0.35
C SER A 6 -14.26 13.92 0.33
N VAL A 7 -13.96 13.17 -0.74
CA VAL A 7 -12.67 12.49 -0.90
C VAL A 7 -11.53 13.52 -0.99
N MET A 8 -11.70 14.53 -1.83
CA MET A 8 -10.70 15.61 -1.96
C MET A 8 -10.54 16.43 -0.68
N ALA A 9 -11.60 16.60 0.12
CA ALA A 9 -11.51 17.27 1.41
C ALA A 9 -10.62 16.49 2.40
N VAL A 10 -10.77 15.16 2.46
CA VAL A 10 -9.94 14.29 3.31
C VAL A 10 -8.48 14.32 2.87
N ILE A 11 -8.21 14.17 1.57
CA ILE A 11 -6.83 14.23 1.04
C ILE A 11 -6.18 15.58 1.39
N ARG A 12 -6.89 16.70 1.24
CA ARG A 12 -6.38 18.03 1.60
C ARG A 12 -6.17 18.19 3.11
N ALA A 13 -7.03 17.61 3.94
CA ALA A 13 -6.90 17.65 5.39
C ALA A 13 -5.71 16.81 5.88
N ALA A 14 -5.48 15.63 5.28
CA ALA A 14 -4.38 14.74 5.60
C ALA A 14 -3.00 15.32 5.22
N ARG A 15 -2.97 16.28 4.28
CA ARG A 15 -1.73 16.94 3.79
C ARG A 15 -0.60 15.94 3.51
N PRO A 16 -0.82 14.95 2.64
CA PRO A 16 0.20 13.95 2.34
C PRO A 16 1.45 14.64 1.78
N SER A 17 2.61 14.23 2.28
CA SER A 17 3.91 14.73 1.82
C SER A 17 4.44 13.78 0.76
N PHE A 18 4.50 14.25 -0.49
CA PHE A 18 5.07 13.52 -1.62
C PHE A 18 6.41 14.17 -1.98
N LEU A 19 7.48 13.39 -2.00
CA LEU A 19 8.82 13.86 -2.33
C LEU A 19 9.04 13.85 -3.85
N ASN A 20 8.40 12.92 -4.56
CA ASN A 20 8.51 12.78 -6.01
C ASN A 20 7.18 12.35 -6.68
N ASP A 21 7.16 12.28 -8.01
CA ASP A 21 5.96 11.88 -8.76
C ASP A 21 5.61 10.39 -8.59
N HIS A 22 6.59 9.55 -8.27
CA HIS A 22 6.36 8.13 -7.99
C HIS A 22 5.65 7.91 -6.65
N ASP A 23 5.90 8.76 -5.65
CA ASP A 23 5.17 8.74 -4.37
C ASP A 23 3.67 8.98 -4.59
N LYS A 24 3.33 9.90 -5.51
CA LYS A 24 1.94 10.18 -5.88
C LYS A 24 1.30 8.95 -6.53
N ALA A 25 2.01 8.29 -7.43
CA ALA A 25 1.53 7.08 -8.10
C ALA A 25 1.38 5.90 -7.12
N ALA A 26 2.36 5.69 -6.24
CA ALA A 26 2.29 4.68 -5.17
C ALA A 26 1.12 4.95 -4.21
N PHE A 27 0.85 6.22 -3.88
CA PHE A 27 -0.33 6.60 -3.09
C PHE A 27 -1.65 6.23 -3.79
N VAL A 28 -1.75 6.42 -5.11
CA VAL A 28 -2.95 6.01 -5.87
C VAL A 28 -3.13 4.48 -5.83
N VAL A 29 -2.05 3.71 -5.95
CA VAL A 29 -2.11 2.24 -5.77
C VAL A 29 -2.64 1.92 -4.37
N HIS A 30 -2.06 2.51 -3.33
CA HIS A 30 -2.50 2.31 -1.96
C HIS A 30 -3.98 2.64 -1.74
N ALA A 31 -4.43 3.81 -2.21
CA ALA A 31 -5.82 4.23 -2.10
C ALA A 31 -6.80 3.27 -2.83
N THR A 32 -6.35 2.62 -3.90
CA THR A 32 -7.14 1.63 -4.66
C THR A 32 -7.37 0.35 -3.85
N PHE A 33 -6.37 -0.10 -3.09
CA PHE A 33 -6.51 -1.24 -2.19
C PHE A 33 -7.43 -0.91 -1.00
N LEU A 34 -7.25 0.27 -0.38
CA LEU A 34 -8.13 0.71 0.71
C LEU A 34 -9.59 0.85 0.28
N SER A 35 -9.85 1.44 -0.90
CA SER A 35 -11.22 1.58 -1.42
C SER A 35 -11.87 0.25 -1.75
N SER A 36 -11.06 -0.79 -1.98
CA SER A 36 -11.50 -2.17 -2.21
C SER A 36 -11.62 -2.99 -0.91
N GLY A 37 -11.50 -2.36 0.26
CA GLY A 37 -11.68 -2.98 1.57
C GLY A 37 -10.47 -3.73 2.13
N TYR A 38 -9.28 -3.53 1.56
CA TYR A 38 -8.05 -4.09 2.12
C TYR A 38 -7.47 -3.20 3.22
N LEU A 39 -6.82 -3.81 4.21
CA LEU A 39 -6.04 -3.13 5.24
C LEU A 39 -4.55 -3.25 4.91
N LEU A 40 -3.75 -2.28 5.36
CA LEU A 40 -2.29 -2.24 5.13
C LEU A 40 -1.51 -2.56 6.43
N PRO A 41 -1.21 -3.84 6.73
CA PRO A 41 -0.44 -4.22 7.91
C PRO A 41 1.07 -3.97 7.80
N ALA A 42 1.64 -3.83 6.59
CA ALA A 42 3.08 -3.64 6.43
C ALA A 42 3.47 -2.84 5.17
N THR A 43 4.53 -2.05 5.27
CA THR A 43 5.09 -1.23 4.19
C THR A 43 6.62 -1.31 4.17
N GLY A 44 7.24 -0.97 3.02
CA GLY A 44 8.69 -0.85 2.88
C GLY A 44 9.44 -2.14 3.24
N SER A 45 10.48 -2.04 4.04
CA SER A 45 11.29 -3.19 4.47
C SER A 45 10.47 -4.26 5.22
N GLN A 46 9.43 -3.86 5.96
CA GLN A 46 8.53 -4.77 6.66
C GLN A 46 7.58 -5.51 5.72
N ALA A 47 7.33 -4.99 4.52
CA ALA A 47 6.56 -5.70 3.49
C ALA A 47 7.39 -6.75 2.74
N VAL A 48 8.72 -6.61 2.75
CA VAL A 48 9.66 -7.50 2.05
C VAL A 48 10.31 -8.52 2.99
N SER A 49 10.12 -8.39 4.32
CA SER A 49 10.62 -9.36 5.29
C SER A 49 9.87 -10.71 5.20
N ASP A 50 10.56 -11.80 5.53
CA ASP A 50 9.92 -13.13 5.57
C ASP A 50 8.76 -13.19 6.58
N ASP A 51 8.81 -12.35 7.62
CA ASP A 51 7.79 -12.23 8.66
C ASP A 51 6.59 -11.36 8.28
N ALA A 52 6.63 -10.64 7.14
CA ALA A 52 5.51 -9.83 6.64
C ALA A 52 4.21 -10.65 6.47
N LEU A 53 4.39 -11.97 6.34
CA LEU A 53 3.34 -12.94 6.09
C LEU A 53 2.91 -13.73 7.34
N SER A 54 3.57 -13.54 8.49
CA SER A 54 3.18 -14.10 9.80
C SER A 54 1.79 -13.62 10.26
N PRO A 55 1.07 -14.35 11.12
CA PRO A 55 -0.34 -14.06 11.43
C PRO A 55 -0.55 -12.61 11.92
N PRO A 56 -1.65 -11.96 11.51
CA PRO A 56 -1.72 -10.50 11.45
C PRO A 56 -1.85 -9.86 12.83
N SER A 57 -1.06 -8.81 13.08
CA SER A 57 -1.58 -7.64 13.79
C SER A 57 -2.57 -6.94 12.85
N THR A 58 -3.78 -6.65 13.34
CA THR A 58 -4.84 -5.97 12.57
C THR A 58 -4.62 -4.44 12.50
N GLU A 59 -3.45 -3.95 12.89
CA GLU A 59 -3.17 -2.53 12.97
C GLU A 59 -2.77 -1.98 11.59
N GLU A 60 -3.51 -0.98 11.12
CA GLU A 60 -3.14 -0.24 9.91
C GLU A 60 -1.86 0.56 10.17
N VAL A 61 -0.86 0.39 9.30
CA VAL A 61 0.40 1.11 9.38
C VAL A 61 0.39 2.31 8.43
N SER A 62 0.98 3.43 8.86
CA SER A 62 1.14 4.62 8.02
C SER A 62 2.06 4.34 6.82
N VAL A 63 1.77 4.97 5.69
CA VAL A 63 2.56 4.87 4.45
C VAL A 63 3.84 5.72 4.51
N GLU A 64 4.02 6.51 5.57
CA GLU A 64 5.11 7.48 5.73
C GLU A 64 6.54 6.91 5.61
N ASN A 65 6.71 5.58 5.72
CA ASN A 65 7.99 4.89 5.59
C ASN A 65 8.09 3.94 4.36
N GLY A 66 7.15 4.00 3.42
CA GLY A 66 7.10 3.08 2.28
C GLY A 66 8.24 3.24 1.26
N ASN A 67 8.90 4.41 1.22
CA ASN A 67 9.97 4.79 0.29
C ASN A 67 11.39 4.60 0.90
N GLN A 68 11.57 3.63 1.79
CA GLN A 68 12.90 3.35 2.37
C GLN A 68 13.81 2.55 1.43
N LEU A 69 13.26 1.95 0.38
CA LEU A 69 14.00 1.21 -0.63
C LEU A 69 14.18 2.13 -1.83
N ASP A 70 15.42 2.47 -2.16
CA ASP A 70 15.77 3.39 -3.24
C ASP A 70 15.07 2.95 -4.55
N GLN A 71 14.08 3.73 -5.01
CA GLN A 71 13.27 3.47 -6.20
C GLN A 71 12.28 2.29 -6.13
N GLU A 72 12.00 1.74 -4.94
CA GLU A 72 11.06 0.64 -4.73
C GLU A 72 10.08 0.96 -3.60
N TYR A 73 8.81 0.60 -3.82
CA TYR A 73 7.76 0.62 -2.80
C TYR A 73 7.25 -0.79 -2.62
N ALA A 74 7.02 -1.20 -1.38
CA ALA A 74 6.42 -2.48 -1.07
C ALA A 74 5.28 -2.30 -0.07
N PHE A 75 4.17 -2.99 -0.33
CA PHE A 75 2.96 -2.96 0.47
C PHE A 75 2.43 -4.38 0.65
N VAL A 76 2.06 -4.75 1.87
CA VAL A 76 1.28 -5.97 2.11
C VAL A 76 -0.12 -5.56 2.46
N TYR A 77 -1.10 -6.15 1.79
CA TYR A 77 -2.52 -5.95 2.03
C TYR A 77 -3.18 -7.22 2.53
N VAL A 78 -4.11 -7.07 3.47
CA VAL A 78 -5.00 -8.14 3.93
C VAL A 78 -6.44 -7.76 3.63
N ASN A 79 -7.24 -8.72 3.18
CA ASN A 79 -8.68 -8.52 3.04
C ASN A 79 -9.40 -9.21 4.23
N PRO A 80 -10.04 -8.46 5.14
CA PRO A 80 -10.71 -9.05 6.31
C PRO A 80 -11.93 -9.90 5.93
N GLU A 81 -12.54 -9.67 4.77
CA GLU A 81 -13.67 -10.44 4.26
C GLU A 81 -13.23 -11.75 3.57
N LYS A 82 -11.99 -11.80 3.06
CA LYS A 82 -11.40 -12.98 2.44
C LYS A 82 -10.34 -13.57 3.36
N VAL A 83 -10.80 -14.45 4.25
CA VAL A 83 -9.94 -15.16 5.21
C VAL A 83 -8.71 -15.75 4.49
N SER A 84 -7.52 -15.33 4.93
CA SER A 84 -6.19 -15.84 4.53
C SER A 84 -5.60 -15.40 3.18
N ASN A 85 -6.15 -14.37 2.51
CA ASN A 85 -5.51 -13.81 1.32
C ASN A 85 -4.68 -12.58 1.68
N LYS A 86 -3.35 -12.73 1.60
CA LYS A 86 -2.39 -11.62 1.64
C LYS A 86 -1.97 -11.27 0.21
N VAL A 87 -1.94 -9.98 -0.10
CA VAL A 87 -1.45 -9.48 -1.38
C VAL A 87 -0.20 -8.65 -1.13
N LEU A 88 0.92 -9.09 -1.69
CA LEU A 88 2.14 -8.29 -1.73
C LEU A 88 2.11 -7.47 -3.02
N VAL A 89 2.23 -6.16 -2.90
CA VAL A 89 2.31 -5.23 -4.03
C VAL A 89 3.69 -4.60 -4.00
N LYS A 90 4.44 -4.78 -5.08
CA LYS A 90 5.72 -4.12 -5.30
C LYS A 90 5.58 -3.11 -6.41
N CYS A 91 6.07 -1.89 -6.17
CA CYS A 91 6.15 -0.85 -7.17
C CYS A 91 7.61 -0.52 -7.42
N LEU A 92 8.12 -0.74 -8.63
CA LEU A 92 9.51 -0.49 -8.99
C LEU A 92 9.56 0.63 -10.03
N VAL A 93 10.38 1.65 -9.78
CA VAL A 93 10.59 2.74 -10.74
C VAL A 93 11.64 2.31 -11.78
N ILE A 94 11.25 2.26 -13.05
CA ILE A 94 12.16 2.02 -14.18
C ILE A 94 11.90 3.06 -15.25
N ASN A 95 12.92 3.83 -15.64
CA ASN A 95 12.84 4.83 -16.70
C ASN A 95 11.60 5.73 -16.58
N GLU A 96 11.42 6.36 -15.42
CA GLU A 96 10.29 7.26 -15.08
C GLU A 96 8.91 6.60 -15.02
N LYS A 97 8.82 5.29 -15.21
CA LYS A 97 7.58 4.52 -15.08
C LYS A 97 7.56 3.76 -13.77
N LEU A 98 6.38 3.67 -13.15
CA LEU A 98 6.15 2.81 -12.00
C LEU A 98 5.60 1.47 -12.49
N LEU A 99 6.40 0.42 -12.44
CA LEU A 99 5.94 -0.94 -12.67
C LEU A 99 5.31 -1.45 -11.37
N ILE A 100 4.11 -2.01 -11.47
CA ILE A 100 3.37 -2.53 -10.32
C ILE A 100 3.22 -4.03 -10.53
N ASP A 101 3.76 -4.81 -9.60
CA ASP A 101 3.55 -6.26 -9.53
C ASP A 101 2.75 -6.58 -8.27
N ALA A 102 1.73 -7.43 -8.41
CA ALA A 102 0.84 -7.81 -7.32
C ALA A 102 0.75 -9.33 -7.23
N LEU A 103 1.26 -9.87 -6.14
CA LEU A 103 1.29 -11.30 -5.87
C LEU A 103 0.33 -11.64 -4.74
N GLU A 104 -0.71 -12.42 -5.06
CA GLU A 104 -1.58 -13.03 -4.07
C GLU A 104 -0.90 -14.29 -3.51
N ARG A 105 -0.65 -14.34 -2.20
CA ARG A 105 -0.16 -15.53 -1.52
C ARG A 105 -1.21 -16.03 -0.56
N ARG A 106 -1.68 -17.27 -0.80
CA ARG A 106 -2.55 -17.99 0.13
C ARG A 106 -1.68 -18.52 1.28
N VAL A 107 -1.98 -18.09 2.50
CA VAL A 107 -1.39 -18.66 3.71
C VAL A 107 -2.26 -19.86 4.08
N PHE A 108 -1.70 -21.07 3.99
CA PHE A 108 -2.37 -22.34 4.33
C PHE A 108 -2.36 -22.59 5.84
#